data_AF-A0A2N7VF99-F1
#
_entry.id   AF-A0A2N7VF99-F1
#
_cell.length_a   1.000
_cell.length_b   1.000
_cell.length_c   1.000
_cell.angle_alpha   90.00
_cell.angle_beta   90.00
_cell.angle_gamma   90.00
#
_symmetry.space_group_name_H-M   'P 1'
#
loop_
_entity.id
_entity.type
_entity.pdbx_description
1 polymer ?
#
loop_
_entity_poly.entity_id
_entity_poly.type
_entity_poly.pdbx_seq_one_letter_code
_entity_poly.pdbx_strand_id
1 'polypeptide(L)'
;MTTVASAQTLTDELAKRTGVSPEQVTALLANCDANRNSMKLCAWRDELAAERTLSRLIDEKRAASPKCGAVLEQKVAAWQRRRDETCRQSAQRQWTDGSMQSAALAMCTTDRTKQMMQTLSSNSCP
;
A
#
# COMPACT_ATOMS: atom_id res chain seq x y z
N MET A 1 -30.74 -8.93 -9.79
CA MET A 1 -30.15 -8.11 -8.72
C MET A 1 -28.68 -7.92 -9.06
N THR A 2 -28.32 -6.77 -9.59
CA THR A 2 -26.95 -6.46 -10.03
C THR A 2 -26.20 -5.97 -8.81
N THR A 3 -25.35 -6.81 -8.23
CA THR A 3 -24.50 -6.44 -7.10
C THR A 3 -23.47 -5.43 -7.60
N VAL A 4 -23.71 -4.15 -7.36
CA VAL A 4 -22.68 -3.13 -7.49
C VAL A 4 -21.70 -3.43 -6.36
N ALA A 5 -20.55 -4.01 -6.68
CA ALA A 5 -19.46 -4.15 -5.73
C ALA A 5 -19.10 -2.73 -5.26
N SER A 6 -19.52 -2.36 -4.05
CA SER A 6 -19.19 -1.06 -3.46
C SER A 6 -17.67 -0.92 -3.51
N ALA A 7 -17.18 0.14 -4.15
CA ALA A 7 -15.77 0.47 -4.09
C ALA A 7 -15.39 0.68 -2.63
N GLN A 8 -14.78 -0.33 -2.01
CA GLN A 8 -14.53 -0.38 -0.58
C GLN A 8 -13.62 0.78 -0.21
N THR A 9 -14.03 1.63 0.72
CA THR A 9 -13.19 2.77 1.14
C THR A 9 -11.95 2.28 1.87
N LEU A 10 -10.90 3.11 1.96
CA LEU A 10 -9.73 2.76 2.77
C LEU A 10 -10.11 2.53 4.24
N THR A 11 -11.07 3.32 4.75
CA THR A 11 -11.62 3.17 6.10
C THR A 11 -12.28 1.81 6.29
N ASP A 12 -13.11 1.37 5.35
CA ASP A 12 -13.79 0.07 5.41
C ASP A 12 -12.79 -1.10 5.38
N GLU A 13 -11.76 -0.99 4.55
CA GLU A 13 -10.72 -2.01 4.45
C GLU A 13 -9.91 -2.11 5.75
N LEU A 14 -9.61 -0.97 6.37
CA LEU A 14 -8.97 -0.92 7.69
C LEU A 14 -9.88 -1.43 8.80
N ALA A 15 -11.17 -1.10 8.77
CA ALA A 15 -12.17 -1.60 9.71
C ALA A 15 -12.22 -3.12 9.65
N LYS A 16 -12.31 -3.69 8.45
CA LYS A 16 -12.25 -5.14 8.23
C LYS A 16 -10.93 -5.76 8.70
N ARG A 17 -9.79 -5.12 8.43
CA ARG A 17 -8.45 -5.61 8.82
C ARG A 17 -8.27 -5.64 10.34
N THR A 18 -8.90 -4.72 11.06
CA THR A 18 -8.69 -4.53 12.51
C THR A 18 -9.82 -5.06 13.38
N GLY A 19 -10.99 -5.32 12.80
CA GLY A 19 -12.20 -5.68 13.55
C GLY A 19 -12.83 -4.50 14.31
N VAL A 20 -12.35 -3.27 14.10
CA VAL A 20 -12.96 -2.06 14.69
C VAL A 20 -14.00 -1.45 13.76
N SER A 21 -14.91 -0.64 14.30
CA SER A 21 -15.95 -0.01 13.48
C SER A 21 -15.37 1.07 12.54
N PRO A 22 -15.98 1.34 11.37
CA PRO A 22 -15.55 2.41 10.48
C PRO A 22 -15.49 3.80 11.14
N GLU A 23 -16.40 4.10 12.07
CA GLU A 23 -16.40 5.35 12.84
C GLU A 23 -15.16 5.43 13.74
N GLN A 24 -14.81 4.32 14.40
CA GLN A 24 -13.63 4.25 15.25
C GLN A 24 -12.34 4.35 14.43
N VAL A 25 -12.27 3.72 13.25
CA VAL A 25 -11.16 3.92 12.31
C VAL A 25 -11.05 5.39 11.92
N THR A 26 -12.17 6.02 11.57
CA THR A 26 -12.19 7.45 11.18
C THR A 26 -11.65 8.34 12.30
N ALA A 27 -12.07 8.10 13.55
CA ALA A 27 -11.58 8.83 14.70
C ALA A 27 -10.07 8.63 14.91
N LEU A 28 -9.57 7.40 14.76
CA LEU A 28 -8.14 7.10 14.92
C LEU A 28 -7.28 7.68 13.79
N LEU A 29 -7.83 7.80 12.58
CA LEU A 29 -7.16 8.40 11.41
C LEU A 29 -7.14 9.94 11.44
N ALA A 30 -7.94 10.58 12.29
CA ALA A 30 -8.02 12.04 12.37
C ALA A 30 -6.73 12.71 12.87
N ASN A 31 -5.97 12.00 13.72
CA ASN A 31 -4.66 12.45 14.17
C ASN A 31 -3.70 11.25 14.25
N CYS A 32 -2.82 11.12 13.26
CA CYS A 32 -1.90 10.00 13.12
C CYS A 32 -0.89 9.91 14.27
N ASP A 33 -0.55 11.02 14.92
CA ASP A 33 0.47 11.08 15.97
C ASP A 33 -0.13 10.99 17.39
N ALA A 34 -1.46 10.87 17.50
CA ALA A 34 -2.15 10.89 18.80
C ALA A 34 -1.73 9.74 19.72
N ASN A 35 -1.55 8.53 19.17
CA ASN A 35 -1.13 7.34 19.90
C ASN A 35 -0.68 6.24 18.92
N ARG A 36 -0.11 5.15 19.46
CA ARG A 36 0.41 4.03 18.64
C ARG A 36 -0.63 3.38 17.73
N ASN A 37 -1.91 3.32 18.13
CA ASN A 37 -2.96 2.77 17.27
C ASN A 37 -3.28 3.69 16.10
N SER A 38 -3.35 5.00 16.34
CA SER A 38 -3.48 6.01 15.29
C SER A 38 -2.32 5.94 14.31
N MET A 39 -1.08 5.85 14.81
CA MET A 39 0.12 5.73 13.96
C MET A 39 0.05 4.48 13.08
N LYS A 40 -0.30 3.33 13.67
CA LYS A 40 -0.41 2.06 12.95
C LYS A 40 -1.49 2.10 11.87
N LEU A 41 -2.67 2.65 12.19
CA LEU A 41 -3.77 2.77 11.22
C LEU A 41 -3.44 3.74 10.09
N CYS A 42 -2.79 4.86 10.38
CA CYS A 42 -2.33 5.78 9.34
C CYS A 42 -1.28 5.14 8.43
N ALA A 43 -0.31 4.41 8.99
CA ALA A 43 0.68 3.67 8.19
C ALA A 43 0.01 2.66 7.24
N TRP A 44 -1.00 1.93 7.72
CA TRP A 44 -1.76 0.99 6.87
C TRP A 44 -2.65 1.70 5.84
N ARG A 45 -3.27 2.83 6.20
CA ARG A 45 -4.04 3.64 5.25
C ARG A 45 -3.16 4.08 4.08
N ASP A 46 -1.96 4.59 4.41
CA ASP A 46 -1.04 5.14 3.42
C ASP A 46 -0.45 4.03 2.53
N GLU A 47 -0.17 2.86 3.10
CA GLU A 47 0.20 1.65 2.34
C GLU A 47 -0.90 1.27 1.34
N LEU A 48 -2.14 1.12 1.80
CA LEU A 48 -3.27 0.77 0.93
C LEU A 48 -3.50 1.82 -0.17
N ALA A 49 -3.40 3.10 0.17
CA ALA A 49 -3.54 4.19 -0.79
C ALA A 49 -2.43 4.14 -1.86
N ALA A 50 -1.19 3.89 -1.46
CA ALA A 50 -0.06 3.79 -2.36
C ALA A 50 -0.17 2.55 -3.28
N GLU A 51 -0.53 1.38 -2.76
CA GLU A 51 -0.72 0.18 -3.57
C GLU A 51 -1.85 0.35 -4.58
N ARG A 52 -3.01 0.91 -4.17
CA ARG A 52 -4.13 1.17 -5.09
C ARG A 52 -3.74 2.15 -6.20
N THR A 53 -2.94 3.15 -5.87
CA THR A 53 -2.43 4.13 -6.86
C THR A 53 -1.46 3.46 -7.83
N LEU A 54 -0.55 2.63 -7.34
CA LEU A 54 0.37 1.86 -8.18
C LEU A 54 -0.39 0.91 -9.11
N SER A 55 -1.40 0.18 -8.62
CA SER A 55 -2.25 -0.68 -9.46
C SER A 55 -2.91 0.09 -10.59
N ARG A 56 -3.53 1.25 -10.29
CA ARG A 56 -4.13 2.10 -11.33
C ARG A 56 -3.10 2.56 -12.37
N LEU A 57 -1.93 2.99 -11.93
CA LEU A 57 -0.86 3.42 -12.83
C LEU A 57 -0.39 2.27 -13.74
N ILE A 58 -0.29 1.05 -13.22
CA ILE A 58 0.04 -0.14 -14.01
C ILE A 58 -1.03 -0.41 -15.05
N ASP A 59 -2.31 -0.34 -14.67
CA ASP A 59 -3.43 -0.56 -15.59
C ASP A 59 -3.45 0.49 -16.72
N GLU A 60 -3.24 1.76 -16.38
CA GLU A 60 -3.10 2.85 -17.35
C GLU A 60 -1.94 2.61 -18.31
N LYS A 61 -0.79 2.18 -17.81
CA LYS A 61 0.40 1.89 -18.64
C LYS A 61 0.18 0.66 -19.54
N ARG A 62 -0.49 -0.37 -19.05
CA ARG A 62 -0.88 -1.54 -19.86
C ARG A 62 -1.83 -1.16 -20.98
N ALA A 63 -2.82 -0.32 -20.68
CA ALA A 63 -3.78 0.16 -21.68
C ALA A 63 -3.09 1.05 -22.73
N ALA A 64 -2.14 1.90 -22.32
CA ALA A 64 -1.39 2.77 -23.21
C ALA A 64 -0.39 2.02 -24.11
N SER A 65 0.19 0.91 -23.63
CA SER A 65 1.13 0.09 -24.40
C SER A 65 0.94 -1.41 -24.14
N PRO A 66 -0.04 -2.04 -24.82
CA PRO A 66 -0.34 -3.46 -24.63
C PRO A 66 0.85 -4.38 -24.91
N LYS A 67 1.73 -3.99 -25.86
CA LYS A 67 2.95 -4.75 -26.20
C LYS A 67 3.96 -4.81 -25.05
N CYS A 68 3.96 -3.82 -24.17
CA CYS A 68 4.83 -3.76 -23.00
C CYS A 68 4.16 -4.33 -21.73
N GLY A 69 2.87 -4.69 -21.80
CA GLY A 69 2.07 -5.14 -20.66
C GLY A 69 2.72 -6.29 -19.92
N ALA A 70 2.98 -7.41 -20.62
CA ALA A 70 3.59 -8.61 -20.05
C ALA A 70 4.95 -8.36 -19.36
N VAL A 71 5.79 -7.51 -19.96
CA VAL A 71 7.11 -7.15 -19.41
C VAL A 71 6.96 -6.30 -18.15
N LEU A 72 6.03 -5.33 -18.17
CA LEU A 72 5.71 -4.50 -17.02
C LEU A 72 5.22 -5.34 -15.84
N GLU A 73 4.34 -6.32 -16.05
CA GLU A 73 3.85 -7.17 -14.94
C GLU A 73 4.97 -7.97 -14.31
N GLN A 74 5.83 -8.57 -15.12
CA GLN A 74 6.96 -9.35 -14.60
C GLN A 74 7.92 -8.48 -13.79
N LYS A 75 8.23 -7.27 -14.27
CA LYS A 75 9.07 -6.30 -13.57
C LYS A 75 8.45 -5.86 -12.25
N VAL A 76 7.18 -5.50 -12.25
CA VAL A 76 6.47 -5.10 -11.02
C VAL A 76 6.40 -6.27 -10.05
N ALA A 77 6.07 -7.48 -10.49
CA ALA A 77 5.98 -8.64 -9.61
C ALA A 77 7.35 -9.00 -8.99
N ALA A 78 8.43 -8.96 -9.77
CA ALA A 78 9.78 -9.16 -9.27
C ALA A 78 10.18 -8.07 -8.26
N TRP A 79 9.85 -6.81 -8.56
CA TRP A 79 10.08 -5.70 -7.65
C TRP A 79 9.27 -5.81 -6.35
N GLN A 80 7.99 -6.16 -6.41
CA GLN A 80 7.13 -6.34 -5.23
C GLN A 80 7.70 -7.40 -4.28
N ARG A 81 8.09 -8.56 -4.81
CA ARG A 81 8.76 -9.60 -4.00
C ARG A 81 10.00 -9.07 -3.29
N ARG A 82 10.85 -8.33 -4.00
CA ARG A 82 12.06 -7.74 -3.42
C ARG A 82 11.76 -6.66 -2.38
N ARG A 83 10.76 -5.81 -2.64
CA ARG A 83 10.27 -4.79 -1.71
C ARG A 83 9.83 -5.44 -0.41
N ASP A 84 8.93 -6.41 -0.50
CA ASP A 84 8.30 -7.03 0.66
C ASP A 84 9.35 -7.74 1.54
N GLU A 85 10.29 -8.44 0.93
CA GLU A 85 11.40 -9.06 1.64
C GLU A 85 12.28 -8.02 2.35
N THR A 86 12.72 -6.99 1.61
CA THR A 86 13.62 -5.95 2.16
C THR A 86 12.94 -5.16 3.27
N CYS A 87 11.66 -4.82 3.11
CA CYS A 87 10.90 -4.08 4.11
C CYS A 87 10.62 -4.93 5.36
N ARG A 88 10.36 -6.23 5.21
CA ARG A 88 10.22 -7.14 6.37
C ARG A 88 11.51 -7.20 7.18
N GLN A 89 12.66 -7.38 6.52
CA GLN A 89 13.96 -7.41 7.18
C GLN A 89 14.32 -6.06 7.83
N SER A 90 13.94 -4.94 7.21
CA SER A 90 14.16 -3.60 7.78
C SER A 90 13.29 -3.38 9.02
N ALA A 91 12.00 -3.72 8.95
CA ALA A 91 11.06 -3.55 10.05
C ALA A 91 11.46 -4.42 11.27
N GLN A 92 11.89 -5.67 11.04
CA GLN A 92 12.41 -6.56 12.09
C GLN A 92 13.63 -5.98 12.81
N ARG A 93 14.57 -5.37 12.06
CA ARG A 93 15.79 -4.78 12.64
C ARG A 93 15.51 -3.51 13.45
N GLN A 94 14.51 -2.72 13.07
CA GLN A 94 14.20 -1.45 13.73
C GLN A 94 13.29 -1.62 14.95
N TRP A 95 12.43 -2.64 14.97
CA TRP A 95 11.37 -2.80 15.97
C TRP A 95 11.34 -4.20 16.57
N THR A 96 12.40 -4.53 17.32
CA THR A 96 12.61 -5.84 17.94
C THR A 96 11.54 -6.20 18.98
N ASP A 97 10.89 -5.21 19.59
CA ASP A 97 9.78 -5.41 20.54
C ASP A 97 8.44 -5.75 19.87
N GLY A 98 8.39 -5.68 18.54
CA GLY A 98 7.23 -6.01 17.70
C GLY A 98 6.10 -4.96 17.70
N SER A 99 6.10 -3.99 18.63
CA SER A 99 4.94 -3.14 18.91
C SER A 99 4.56 -2.22 17.75
N MET A 100 5.57 -1.79 16.98
CA MET A 100 5.41 -0.95 15.79
C MET A 100 5.96 -1.61 14.52
N GLN A 101 6.37 -2.88 14.58
CA GLN A 101 6.94 -3.59 13.43
C GLN A 101 5.99 -3.60 12.23
N SER A 102 4.69 -3.79 12.47
CA SER A 102 3.66 -3.77 11.42
C SER A 102 3.44 -2.39 10.80
N ALA A 103 3.63 -1.31 11.58
CA ALA A 103 3.58 0.05 11.07
C ALA A 103 4.85 0.38 10.27
N ALA A 104 6.02 -0.02 10.77
CA ALA A 104 7.30 0.16 10.08
C ALA A 104 7.37 -0.58 8.74
N LEU A 105 6.81 -1.79 8.68
CA LEU A 105 6.65 -2.52 7.43
C LEU A 105 5.81 -1.71 6.43
N ALA A 106 4.64 -1.22 6.84
CA ALA A 106 3.74 -0.46 5.98
C ALA A 106 4.33 0.87 5.51
N MET A 107 5.07 1.58 6.37
CA MET A 107 5.80 2.79 5.99
C MET A 107 6.87 2.48 4.93
N CYS A 108 7.68 1.44 5.14
CA CYS A 108 8.69 1.02 4.15
C CYS A 108 8.03 0.63 2.82
N THR A 109 6.93 -0.14 2.86
CA THR A 109 6.16 -0.49 1.66
C THR A 109 5.72 0.76 0.91
N THR A 110 5.11 1.72 1.62
CA THR A 110 4.63 2.99 1.07
C THR A 110 5.73 3.76 0.35
N ASP A 111 6.89 3.93 0.99
CA ASP A 111 8.01 4.69 0.42
C ASP A 111 8.56 4.03 -0.83
N ARG A 112 8.74 2.70 -0.81
CA ARG A 112 9.19 1.95 -1.98
C ARG A 112 8.17 2.00 -3.11
N THR A 113 6.88 1.90 -2.79
CA THR A 113 5.80 1.99 -3.78
C THR A 113 5.77 3.36 -4.44
N LYS A 114 5.97 4.45 -3.69
CA LYS A 114 6.14 5.80 -4.25
C LYS A 114 7.34 5.90 -5.20
N GLN A 115 8.47 5.30 -4.86
CA GLN A 115 9.66 5.25 -5.74
C GLN A 115 9.38 4.49 -7.05
N MET A 116 8.65 3.37 -6.98
CA MET A 116 8.26 2.63 -8.18
C MET A 116 7.30 3.44 -9.04
N MET A 117 6.31 4.12 -8.45
CA MET A 117 5.41 4.99 -9.21
C MET A 117 6.19 6.07 -9.98
N GLN A 118 7.18 6.72 -9.35
CA GLN A 118 8.06 7.69 -10.05
C GLN A 118 8.83 7.06 -11.21
N THR A 119 9.32 5.82 -11.02
CA THR A 119 10.02 5.05 -12.05
C THR A 119 9.10 4.74 -13.24
N LEU A 120 7.85 4.35 -12.98
CA LEU A 120 6.87 4.04 -14.03
C LEU A 120 6.36 5.30 -14.73
N SER A 121 6.20 6.41 -14.03
CA SER A 121 5.82 7.70 -14.64
C SER A 121 6.87 8.20 -15.62
N SER A 122 8.15 8.00 -15.32
CA SER A 122 9.28 8.49 -16.13
C SER A 122 9.59 7.62 -17.37
N ASN A 123 9.09 6.37 -17.42
CA ASN A 123 9.33 5.44 -18.52
C ASN A 123 8.05 5.21 -19.34
N SER A 124 8.15 5.33 -20.67
CA SER A 124 7.03 5.11 -21.60
C SER A 124 6.78 3.62 -21.89
N CYS A 125 7.81 2.78 -21.73
CA CYS A 125 7.73 1.32 -21.80
C CYS A 125 8.99 0.77 -21.09
N PRO A 126 8.87 0.05 -19.96
CA PRO A 126 10.04 -0.47 -19.28
C PRO A 126 10.67 -1.65 -20.01
#